data_AF-A0A285JPB1-F1
#
_entry.id   AF-A0A285JPB1-F1
#
_cell.length_a   1.000
_cell.length_b   1.000
_cell.length_c   1.000
_cell.angle_alpha   90.00
_cell.angle_beta   90.00
_cell.angle_gamma   90.00
#
_symmetry.space_group_name_H-M   'P 1'
#
loop_
_entity.id
_entity.type
_entity.pdbx_description
1 polymer ?
#
loop_
_entity_poly.entity_id
_entity_poly.type
_entity_poly.pdbx_seq_one_letter_code
_entity_poly.pdbx_strand_id
1 'polypeptide(L)' 'MDRGKPGSKIHAVSDRNGLPLTVVVSAANVNDSTMLEDVLDNLHAIRQPLGRPRRWPAKLHGD' A
#
# COMPACT_ATOMS: atom_id res chain seq x y z
N MET A 1 12.58 4.63 29.03
CA MET A 1 12.28 3.68 27.95
C MET A 1 10.77 3.60 27.81
N ASP A 2 10.19 4.42 26.93
CA ASP A 2 8.75 4.57 26.79
C ASP A 2 8.25 3.55 25.75
N ARG A 3 7.96 2.32 26.19
CA ARG A 3 7.63 1.17 25.31
C ARG A 3 6.12 1.06 24.99
N GLY A 4 5.34 2.10 25.27
CA GLY A 4 3.88 1.98 25.42
C GLY A 4 3.03 3.06 24.78
N LYS A 5 3.53 3.87 23.84
CA LYS A 5 2.65 4.79 23.09
C LYS A 5 1.93 4.02 21.98
N PRO A 6 0.58 3.99 21.96
CA PRO A 6 -0.16 3.44 20.84
C PRO A 6 0.11 4.34 19.63
N GLY A 7 0.92 3.83 18.70
CA GLY A 7 1.16 4.44 17.41
C GLY A 7 0.43 3.67 16.32
N SER A 8 0.20 4.34 15.19
CA SER A 8 -0.29 3.70 13.98
C SER A 8 0.73 3.89 12.86
N LYS A 9 0.78 2.92 11.94
CA LYS A 9 1.58 2.97 10.72
C LYS A 9 0.66 2.94 9.51
N ILE A 10 0.95 3.77 8.53
CA ILE A 10 0.25 3.82 7.25
C ILE A 10 1.08 3.05 6.22
N HIS A 11 0.45 2.07 5.59
CA HIS A 11 0.97 1.35 4.43
C HIS A 11 0.21 1.84 3.21
N ALA A 12 0.89 2.43 2.24
CA ALA A 12 0.25 2.99 1.06
C ALA A 12 0.96 2.53 -0.21
N VAL A 13 0.18 2.24 -1.24
CA VAL A 13 0.69 2.09 -2.61
C VAL A 13 0.21 3.30 -3.39
N SER A 14 1.15 3.95 -4.06
CA SER A 14 0.88 5.12 -4.89
C SER A 14 1.27 4.88 -6.34
N ASP A 15 0.68 5.67 -7.23
CA ASP A 15 1.17 5.77 -8.60
C ASP A 15 2.54 6.47 -8.65
N ARG A 16 3.09 6.60 -9.86
CA ARG A 16 4.40 7.25 -10.07
C ARG A 16 4.40 8.74 -9.68
N ASN A 17 3.26 9.41 -9.70
CA ASN A 17 3.11 10.82 -9.36
C ASN A 17 2.83 11.04 -7.86
N GLY A 18 2.78 9.96 -7.07
CA GLY A 18 2.51 10.03 -5.63
C GLY A 18 1.02 9.97 -5.27
N LEU A 19 0.11 9.73 -6.22
CA LEU A 19 -1.32 9.56 -5.93
C LEU A 19 -1.54 8.22 -5.21
N PRO A 20 -2.02 8.20 -3.95
CA PRO A 20 -2.33 6.95 -3.26
C PRO A 20 -3.47 6.20 -3.95
N LEU A 21 -3.22 4.95 -4.29
CA LEU A 21 -4.17 4.02 -4.92
C LEU A 21 -4.92 3.19 -3.87
N THR A 22 -4.26 2.90 -2.74
CA THR A 22 -4.78 2.14 -1.61
C THR A 22 -3.99 2.48 -0.36
N VAL A 23 -4.65 2.39 0.79
CA VAL A 23 -4.08 2.71 2.10
C VAL A 23 -4.60 1.70 3.12
N VAL A 24 -3.68 1.12 3.89
CA VAL A 24 -3.98 0.24 5.03
C VAL A 24 -3.34 0.84 6.27
N VAL A 25 -4.08 0.85 7.39
CA VAL A 25 -3.60 1.36 8.67
C VAL A 25 -3.43 0.19 9.63
N SER A 26 -2.29 0.15 10.31
CA SER A 26 -1.95 -0.90 11.27
C SER A 26 -1.34 -0.30 12.55
N ALA A 27 -1.09 -1.13 13.55
CA ALA A 27 -0.31 -0.71 14.72
C ALA A 27 1.13 -0.33 14.32
N ALA A 28 1.74 0.62 15.04
CA ALA A 28 3.04 1.19 14.69
C ALA A 28 4.18 0.18 14.51
N ASN A 29 4.13 -0.96 15.20
CA ASN A 29 5.21 -1.95 15.20
C ASN A 29 4.96 -3.13 14.24
N VAL A 30 4.06 -2.98 13.28
CA VAL A 30 3.84 -3.97 12.23
C VAL A 30 4.86 -3.79 11.09
N ASN A 31 5.40 -4.92 10.61
CA ASN A 31 6.38 -4.96 9.52
C ASN A 31 5.69 -4.74 8.16
N ASP A 32 6.30 -3.93 7.29
CA ASP A 32 5.79 -3.60 5.94
C ASP A 32 5.67 -4.83 5.05
N SER A 33 6.62 -5.76 5.14
CA SER A 33 6.61 -6.98 4.33
C SER A 33 5.38 -7.85 4.59
N THR A 34 4.85 -7.83 5.81
CA THR A 34 3.63 -8.57 6.18
C THR A 34 2.38 -7.87 5.67
N MET A 35 2.38 -6.54 5.62
CA MET A 35 1.23 -5.74 5.17
C MET A 35 1.22 -5.54 3.65
N LEU A 36 2.29 -5.89 2.94
CA LEU A 36 2.39 -5.69 1.50
C LEU A 36 1.28 -6.43 0.73
N GLU A 37 1.05 -7.69 1.07
CA GLU A 37 0.05 -8.53 0.40
C GLU A 37 -1.36 -7.98 0.63
N ASP A 38 -1.68 -7.61 1.87
CA ASP A 38 -2.94 -6.95 2.24
C ASP A 38 -3.15 -5.65 1.46
N VAL A 39 -2.11 -4.83 1.32
CA VAL A 39 -2.20 -3.56 0.57
C VAL A 39 -2.45 -3.83 -0.92
N LEU A 40 -1.73 -4.78 -1.53
CA LEU A 40 -1.91 -5.12 -2.94
C LEU A 40 -3.29 -5.75 -3.22
N ASP A 41 -3.80 -6.57 -2.32
CA ASP A 41 -5.14 -7.14 -2.43
C ASP A 41 -6.23 -6.06 -2.32
N ASN A 42 -5.98 -4.96 -1.62
CA ASN A 42 -6.90 -3.83 -1.60
C ASN A 42 -6.90 -2.99 -2.90
N LEU A 43 -5.97 -3.23 -3.84
CA LEU A 43 -6.01 -2.55 -5.14
C LEU A 43 -7.27 -2.96 -5.91
N HIS A 44 -8.01 -1.97 -6.41
CA HIS A 44 -9.07 -2.17 -7.38
C HIS A 44 -8.50 -2.17 -8.81
N ALA A 45 -9.28 -2.62 -9.78
CA ALA A 45 -8.86 -2.55 -11.18
C ALA A 45 -8.86 -1.09 -11.65
N ILE A 46 -7.69 -0.56 -12.00
CA ILE A 46 -7.48 0.82 -12.43
C ILE A 46 -7.63 0.89 -13.95
N ARG A 47 -8.47 1.82 -14.43
CA ARG A 47 -8.64 2.07 -15.86
C ARG A 47 -7.33 2.52 -16.49
N GLN A 48 -6.99 1.90 -17.61
CA GLN A 48 -5.80 2.26 -18.40
C GLN A 48 -6.20 3.21 -19.53
N PRO A 49 -5.29 4.08 -20.01
CA PRO A 49 -5.56 4.92 -21.19
C PRO A 49 -5.95 4.08 -22.42
N LEU A 50 -5.39 2.88 -22.55
CA LEU A 50 -5.71 1.92 -23.60
C LEU A 50 -5.82 0.51 -23.02
N GLY A 51 -6.78 -0.27 -23.53
CA GLY A 51 -6.96 -1.68 -23.18
C GLY A 51 -7.74 -1.94 -21.89
N ARG A 52 -7.61 -3.15 -21.34
CA ARG A 52 -8.36 -3.62 -20.16
C ARG A 52 -7.85 -2.95 -18.88
N PRO A 53 -8.73 -2.56 -17.94
CA PRO A 53 -8.33 -2.16 -16.60
C PRO A 53 -7.39 -3.18 -15.94
N ARG A 54 -6.40 -2.69 -15.19
CA ARG A 54 -5.40 -3.53 -14.54
C ARG A 54 -5.46 -3.33 -13.04
N ARG A 55 -5.46 -4.45 -12.31
CA ARG A 55 -5.37 -4.48 -10.84
C ARG A 55 -3.92 -4.64 -10.36
N TRP A 56 -3.20 -5.57 -10.96
CA TRP A 56 -1.84 -5.93 -10.53
C TRP A 56 -0.76 -5.04 -11.17
N PRO A 57 0.15 -4.46 -10.35
CA PRO A 57 1.28 -3.69 -10.87
C PRO A 57 2.24 -4.60 -11.64
N ALA A 58 2.89 -4.05 -12.67
CA ALA A 58 3.95 -4.78 -13.38
C ALA A 58 5.29 -4.75 -12.62
N LYS A 59 5.49 -3.72 -11.79
CA LYS A 59 6.69 -3.50 -10.98
C LYS A 59 6.30 -2.76 -9.72
N LEU A 60 6.88 -3.16 -8.60
CA LEU A 60 6.75 -2.50 -7.31
C LEU A 60 8.09 -1.90 -6.90
N HIS A 61 8.06 -0.75 -6.23
CA HIS A 61 9.21 -0.19 -5.53
C HIS A 61 8.81 -0.04 -4.06
N GLY A 62 9.64 -0.55 -3.16
CA GLY A 62 9.54 -0.33 -1.72
C GLY A 62 10.72 0.51 -1.24
N ASP A 63 10.64 1.03 -0.02
CA ASP A 63 11.72 1.71 0.68
C ASP A 63 12.62 0.75 1.48
#